data_AF-A0A1V4RE58-F1
#
_entry.id   AF-A0A1V4RE58-F1
#
_cell.length_a   1.000
_cell.length_b   1.000
_cell.length_c   1.000
_cell.angle_alpha   90.00
_cell.angle_beta   90.00
_cell.angle_gamma   90.00
#
_symmetry.space_group_name_H-M   'P 1'
#
loop_
_entity.id
_entity.type
_entity.pdbx_description
1 polymer ?
#
loop_
_entity_poly.entity_id
_entity_poly.type
_entity_poly.pdbx_seq_one_letter_code
_entity_poly.pdbx_strand_id
1 'polypeptide(L)'
;MEKRELRSNYIIAFINLFLFLIFFCFSYSLTKELVKTFRLNDAIKIWVLFLGLSFPFIFYTFIVDLNNAYEKVQHFFFRGTFLNLVIPSILIILLVGYFIFPKMFNISFNRNMFLFLGSFSFAAHLVFAARETKSASFTGFINYFLSMTMIYIFILFLFGVYLLIGYDYSLKTVIINGTKNGFSLIKEIILQLFP
;
A
#
# COMPACT_ATOMS: atom_id res chain seq x y z
N MET A 1 35.84 9.30 14.52
CA MET A 1 34.86 8.19 14.36
C MET A 1 33.74 8.54 13.37
N GLU A 2 33.29 9.81 13.29
CA GLU A 2 32.27 10.30 12.34
C GLU A 2 32.46 9.94 10.85
N LYS A 3 33.69 10.02 10.30
CA LYS A 3 33.93 9.74 8.87
C LYS A 3 33.61 8.29 8.45
N ARG A 4 33.73 7.31 9.37
CA ARG A 4 33.40 5.91 9.07
C ARG A 4 31.89 5.64 9.15
N GLU A 5 31.19 6.26 10.11
CA GLU A 5 29.73 6.15 10.23
C GLU A 5 28.99 6.77 9.04
N LEU A 6 29.40 7.97 8.61
CA LEU A 6 28.82 8.61 7.43
C LEU A 6 28.98 7.74 6.18
N ARG A 7 30.18 7.19 5.94
CA ARG A 7 30.45 6.34 4.77
C ARG A 7 29.65 5.02 4.80
N SER A 8 29.47 4.43 5.98
CA SER A 8 28.62 3.24 6.18
C SER A 8 27.15 3.52 5.82
N ASN A 9 26.62 4.67 6.27
CA ASN A 9 25.23 5.06 6.01
C ASN A 9 24.92 5.29 4.52
N TYR A 10 25.88 5.78 3.73
CA TYR A 10 25.69 5.96 2.29
C TYR A 10 25.75 4.64 1.51
N ILE A 11 26.61 3.69 1.91
CA ILE A 11 26.66 2.36 1.27
C ILE A 11 25.33 1.62 1.50
N ILE A 12 24.83 1.64 2.75
CA ILE A 12 23.53 1.04 3.09
C ILE A 12 22.40 1.74 2.32
N ALA A 13 22.41 3.07 2.23
CA ALA A 13 21.44 3.80 1.43
C ALA A 13 21.47 3.37 -0.05
N PHE A 14 22.65 3.20 -0.64
CA PHE A 14 22.78 2.73 -2.02
C PHE A 14 22.22 1.32 -2.22
N ILE A 15 22.52 0.39 -1.31
CA ILE A 15 21.95 -0.97 -1.34
C ILE A 15 20.42 -0.91 -1.24
N ASN A 16 19.89 -0.10 -0.32
CA ASN A 16 18.46 0.08 -0.13
C ASN A 16 17.77 0.71 -1.35
N LEU A 17 18.47 1.59 -2.08
CA LEU A 17 17.98 2.14 -3.34
C LEU A 17 17.84 1.06 -4.42
N PHE A 18 18.85 0.19 -4.58
CA PHE A 18 18.75 -0.94 -5.51
C PHE A 18 17.64 -1.91 -5.13
N LEU A 19 17.51 -2.24 -3.84
CA LEU A 19 16.41 -3.06 -3.34
C LEU A 19 15.06 -2.41 -3.63
N PHE A 20 14.93 -1.11 -3.39
CA PHE A 20 13.72 -0.35 -3.72
C PHE A 20 13.38 -0.48 -5.21
N LEU A 21 14.34 -0.28 -6.12
CA LEU A 21 14.10 -0.37 -7.56
C LEU A 21 13.63 -1.77 -7.96
N ILE A 22 14.24 -2.82 -7.39
CA ILE A 22 13.81 -4.22 -7.60
C ILE A 22 12.37 -4.40 -7.14
N PHE A 23 12.05 -4.05 -5.88
CA PHE A 23 10.71 -4.20 -5.33
C PHE A 23 9.68 -3.35 -6.07
N PHE A 24 10.07 -2.16 -6.55
CA PHE A 24 9.22 -1.28 -7.34
C PHE A 24 8.82 -1.94 -8.67
N CYS A 25 9.74 -2.61 -9.36
CA CYS A 25 9.44 -3.32 -10.60
C CYS A 25 8.39 -4.43 -10.39
N PHE A 26 8.51 -5.19 -9.29
CA PHE A 26 7.53 -6.21 -8.91
C PHE A 26 6.19 -5.58 -8.53
N SER A 27 6.20 -4.55 -7.69
CA SER A 27 5.02 -3.80 -7.27
C SER A 27 4.23 -3.26 -8.47
N TYR A 28 4.93 -2.62 -9.41
CA TYR A 28 4.34 -2.09 -10.63
C TYR A 28 3.72 -3.19 -11.50
N SER A 29 4.47 -4.29 -11.72
CA SER A 29 4.02 -5.40 -12.56
C SER A 29 2.82 -6.12 -11.97
N LEU A 30 2.82 -6.36 -10.65
CA LEU A 30 1.69 -6.92 -9.92
C LEU A 30 0.45 -6.03 -10.01
N THR A 31 0.62 -4.73 -9.82
CA THR A 31 -0.48 -3.75 -9.93
C THR A 31 -1.07 -3.75 -11.34
N LYS A 32 -0.22 -3.79 -12.37
CA LYS A 32 -0.65 -3.82 -13.77
C LYS A 32 -1.48 -5.07 -14.10
N GLU A 33 -1.02 -6.24 -13.68
CA GLU A 33 -1.76 -7.49 -13.89
C GLU A 33 -3.10 -7.48 -13.12
N LEU A 34 -3.09 -6.97 -11.88
CA LEU A 34 -4.29 -6.86 -11.04
C LEU A 34 -5.34 -5.93 -11.67
N VAL A 35 -4.94 -4.77 -12.19
CA VAL A 35 -5.83 -3.86 -12.94
C VAL A 35 -6.35 -4.50 -14.24
N LYS A 36 -5.48 -5.21 -14.97
CA LYS A 36 -5.88 -5.90 -16.20
C LYS A 36 -6.99 -6.91 -15.91
N THR A 37 -6.85 -7.70 -14.87
CA THR A 37 -7.87 -8.68 -14.50
C THR A 37 -9.15 -8.02 -13.95
N PHE A 38 -9.07 -6.87 -13.27
CA PHE A 38 -10.27 -6.12 -12.87
C PHE A 38 -11.11 -5.68 -14.06
N ARG A 39 -10.46 -5.24 -15.14
CA ARG A 39 -11.15 -4.85 -16.39
C ARG A 39 -11.83 -6.03 -17.09
N LEU A 40 -11.42 -7.26 -16.79
CA LEU A 40 -12.02 -8.48 -17.35
C LEU A 40 -13.16 -9.04 -16.49
N ASN A 41 -13.41 -8.45 -15.31
CA ASN A 41 -14.44 -8.91 -14.39
C ASN A 41 -15.51 -7.83 -14.19
N ASP A 42 -16.64 -7.98 -14.88
CA ASP A 42 -17.76 -7.03 -14.84
C ASP A 42 -18.41 -6.87 -13.45
N ALA A 43 -18.17 -7.81 -12.53
CA ALA A 43 -18.64 -7.67 -11.15
C ALA A 43 -17.88 -6.60 -10.35
N ILE A 44 -16.65 -6.27 -10.76
CA ILE A 44 -15.80 -5.28 -10.09
C ILE A 44 -16.07 -3.89 -10.69
N LYS A 45 -16.78 -3.05 -9.96
CA LYS A 45 -17.00 -1.66 -10.35
C LYS A 45 -15.77 -0.81 -10.07
N ILE A 46 -14.95 -0.58 -11.10
CA ILE A 46 -13.68 0.20 -11.01
C ILE A 46 -13.90 1.59 -10.39
N TRP A 47 -15.03 2.25 -10.64
CA TRP A 47 -15.32 3.55 -10.03
C TRP A 47 -15.45 3.48 -8.50
N VAL A 48 -15.95 2.37 -7.95
CA VAL A 48 -16.05 2.15 -6.49
C VAL A 48 -14.65 1.99 -5.89
N LEU A 49 -13.79 1.23 -6.57
CA LEU A 49 -12.38 1.08 -6.21
C LEU A 49 -11.67 2.44 -6.23
N PHE A 50 -11.88 3.22 -7.28
CA PHE A 50 -11.30 4.55 -7.41
C PHE A 50 -11.75 5.46 -6.27
N LEU A 51 -13.05 5.56 -6.01
CA LEU A 51 -13.57 6.38 -4.90
C LEU A 51 -12.98 5.94 -3.56
N GLY A 52 -12.95 4.64 -3.28
CA GLY A 52 -12.39 4.13 -2.03
C GLY A 52 -10.90 4.44 -1.89
N LEU A 53 -10.10 4.31 -2.95
CA LEU A 53 -8.68 4.70 -2.93
C LEU A 53 -8.50 6.22 -2.79
N SER A 54 -9.28 7.03 -3.50
CA SER A 54 -9.10 8.49 -3.54
C SER A 54 -9.57 9.19 -2.28
N PHE A 55 -10.60 8.69 -1.60
CA PHE A 55 -11.21 9.36 -0.45
C PHE A 55 -10.21 9.60 0.69
N PRO A 56 -9.41 8.60 1.14
CA PRO A 56 -8.38 8.83 2.16
C PRO A 56 -7.33 9.84 1.74
N PHE A 57 -6.89 9.81 0.47
CA PHE A 57 -5.90 10.78 -0.02
C PHE A 57 -6.46 12.20 -0.04
N ILE A 58 -7.66 12.40 -0.59
CA ILE A 58 -8.30 13.72 -0.66
C ILE A 58 -8.56 14.25 0.75
N PHE A 59 -9.11 13.40 1.62
CA PHE A 59 -9.36 13.76 3.02
C PHE A 59 -8.06 14.17 3.72
N TYR A 60 -7.00 13.38 3.55
CA TYR A 60 -5.73 13.67 4.21
C TYR A 60 -5.06 14.94 3.65
N THR A 61 -4.93 15.05 2.33
CA THR A 61 -4.28 16.20 1.70
C THR A 61 -5.03 17.51 1.91
N PHE A 62 -6.36 17.52 1.77
CA PHE A 62 -7.12 18.78 1.75
C PHE A 62 -7.77 19.16 3.08
N ILE A 63 -8.14 18.19 3.91
CA ILE A 63 -8.86 18.49 5.17
C ILE A 63 -7.89 18.44 6.35
N VAL A 64 -6.90 17.55 6.30
CA VAL A 64 -6.08 17.22 7.46
C VAL A 64 -4.75 17.98 7.45
N ASP A 65 -4.06 18.06 6.30
CA ASP A 65 -2.78 18.79 6.19
C ASP A 65 -2.94 20.31 5.95
N LEU A 66 -4.04 20.76 5.31
CA LEU A 66 -4.25 22.18 4.97
C LEU A 66 -5.05 22.96 6.03
N ASN A 67 -5.59 22.31 7.05
CA ASN A 67 -6.45 22.95 8.04
C ASN A 67 -5.80 23.03 9.42
N ASN A 68 -5.42 24.23 9.85
CA ASN A 68 -4.81 24.50 11.17
C ASN A 68 -5.70 24.06 12.36
N ALA A 69 -7.02 23.94 12.18
CA ALA A 69 -7.90 23.39 13.23
C ALA A 69 -7.68 21.88 13.42
N TYR A 70 -7.37 21.16 12.33
CA TYR A 70 -7.08 19.73 12.38
C TYR A 70 -5.67 19.43 12.85
N GLU A 71 -4.72 20.36 12.75
CA GLU A 71 -3.36 20.19 13.29
C GLU A 71 -3.39 19.88 14.81
N LYS A 72 -4.28 20.54 15.57
CA LYS A 72 -4.47 20.29 17.02
C LYS A 72 -5.12 18.94 17.31
N VAL A 73 -6.11 18.56 16.51
CA VAL A 73 -6.79 17.25 16.61
C VAL A 73 -5.80 16.14 16.25
N GLN A 74 -5.02 16.31 15.19
CA GLN A 74 -3.92 15.43 14.85
C GLN A 74 -2.88 15.37 15.98
N HIS A 75 -2.47 16.49 16.55
CA HIS A 75 -1.49 16.48 17.63
C HIS A 75 -1.98 15.68 18.84
N PHE A 76 -3.29 15.71 19.13
CA PHE A 76 -3.94 14.91 20.18
C PHE A 76 -3.98 13.41 19.84
N PHE A 77 -4.41 13.04 18.63
CA PHE A 77 -4.51 11.64 18.23
C PHE A 77 -3.16 10.97 17.92
N PHE A 78 -2.17 11.73 17.44
CA PHE A 78 -0.92 11.21 16.89
C PHE A 78 0.33 11.38 17.78
N ARG A 79 0.30 12.14 18.88
CA ARG A 79 1.42 12.14 19.87
C ARG A 79 1.39 10.94 20.82
N GLY A 80 0.21 10.34 21.04
CA GLY A 80 0.08 9.16 21.88
C GLY A 80 0.48 7.92 21.09
N THR A 81 1.64 7.32 21.40
CA THR A 81 2.10 6.03 20.86
C THR A 81 1.01 4.95 20.91
N PHE A 82 0.11 5.01 21.90
CA PHE A 82 -1.04 4.13 22.02
C PHE A 82 -2.12 4.35 20.94
N LEU A 83 -2.58 5.59 20.72
CA LEU A 83 -3.66 5.86 19.76
C LEU A 83 -3.21 5.69 18.30
N ASN A 84 -1.93 5.98 18.02
CA ASN A 84 -1.30 5.70 16.72
C ASN A 84 -1.24 4.21 16.36
N LEU A 85 -1.26 3.32 17.35
CA LEU A 85 -1.34 1.87 17.13
C LEU A 85 -2.79 1.38 17.14
N VAL A 86 -3.62 1.91 18.05
CA VAL A 86 -4.99 1.43 18.28
C VAL A 86 -5.92 1.78 17.13
N ILE A 87 -5.87 2.99 16.57
CA ILE A 87 -6.79 3.39 15.50
C ILE A 87 -6.56 2.57 14.22
N PRO A 88 -5.31 2.43 13.70
CA PRO A 88 -5.05 1.55 12.56
C PRO A 88 -5.39 0.08 12.85
N SER A 89 -5.13 -0.39 14.09
CA SER A 89 -5.46 -1.76 14.49
C SER A 89 -6.96 -2.01 14.58
N ILE A 90 -7.75 -1.08 15.12
CA ILE A 90 -9.22 -1.17 15.17
C ILE A 90 -9.80 -1.11 13.75
N LEU A 91 -9.26 -0.27 12.88
CA LEU A 91 -9.67 -0.25 11.46
C LEU A 91 -9.38 -1.58 10.78
N ILE A 92 -8.21 -2.20 11.03
CA ILE A 92 -7.90 -3.55 10.55
C ILE A 92 -8.88 -4.57 11.15
N ILE A 93 -9.14 -4.54 12.46
CA ILE A 93 -10.02 -5.50 13.14
C ILE A 93 -11.47 -5.36 12.67
N LEU A 94 -11.98 -4.15 12.49
CA LEU A 94 -13.33 -3.90 11.95
C LEU A 94 -13.42 -4.31 10.48
N LEU A 95 -12.35 -4.11 9.70
CA LEU A 95 -12.24 -4.67 8.36
C LEU A 95 -12.38 -6.18 8.39
N VAL A 96 -11.46 -6.83 9.10
CA VAL A 96 -11.40 -8.29 9.23
C VAL A 96 -12.71 -8.83 9.77
N GLY A 97 -13.33 -8.16 10.75
CA GLY A 97 -14.65 -8.49 11.29
C GLY A 97 -15.76 -8.40 10.24
N TYR A 98 -15.86 -7.29 9.51
CA TYR A 98 -16.82 -7.14 8.41
C TYR A 98 -16.57 -8.11 7.25
N PHE A 99 -15.41 -8.77 7.19
CA PHE A 99 -15.03 -9.69 6.12
C PHE A 99 -15.16 -11.16 6.48
N ILE A 100 -14.77 -11.54 7.69
CA ILE A 100 -14.86 -12.92 8.18
C ILE A 100 -16.31 -13.25 8.52
N PHE A 101 -17.06 -12.34 9.14
CA PHE A 101 -18.43 -12.62 9.56
C PHE A 101 -19.35 -13.01 8.38
N PRO A 102 -19.48 -12.23 7.29
CA PRO A 102 -20.41 -12.60 6.22
C PRO A 102 -20.07 -13.94 5.56
N LYS A 103 -18.78 -14.28 5.46
CA LYS A 103 -18.34 -15.56 4.87
C LYS A 103 -18.49 -16.74 5.83
N MET A 104 -18.23 -16.57 7.14
CA MET A 104 -18.47 -17.62 8.14
C MET A 104 -19.95 -17.91 8.34
N PHE A 105 -20.80 -16.88 8.28
CA PHE A 105 -22.24 -16.99 8.52
C PHE A 105 -23.07 -17.14 7.23
N ASN A 106 -22.43 -17.25 6.07
CA ASN A 106 -23.05 -17.35 4.76
C ASN A 106 -24.11 -16.26 4.48
N ILE A 107 -23.85 -15.04 4.96
CA ILE A 107 -24.75 -13.89 4.83
C ILE A 107 -24.43 -13.17 3.51
N SER A 108 -25.46 -12.86 2.72
CA SER A 108 -25.31 -12.02 1.53
C SER A 108 -24.84 -10.61 1.92
N PHE A 109 -23.74 -10.13 1.34
CA PHE A 109 -23.21 -8.79 1.60
C PHE A 109 -23.13 -7.96 0.32
N ASN A 110 -23.16 -6.63 0.47
CA ASN A 110 -23.04 -5.71 -0.65
C ASN A 110 -21.59 -5.66 -1.16
N ARG A 111 -21.34 -6.25 -2.33
CA ARG A 111 -20.02 -6.31 -2.98
C ARG A 111 -19.40 -4.93 -3.23
N ASN A 112 -20.20 -3.90 -3.54
CA ASN A 112 -19.67 -2.55 -3.74
C ASN A 112 -19.21 -1.92 -2.42
N MET A 113 -19.97 -2.12 -1.34
CA MET A 113 -19.59 -1.65 -0.02
C MET A 113 -18.33 -2.36 0.49
N PHE A 114 -18.22 -3.66 0.19
CA PHE A 114 -17.00 -4.43 0.37
C PHE A 114 -15.83 -3.78 -0.39
N LEU A 115 -15.91 -3.68 -1.71
CA LEU A 115 -14.86 -3.09 -2.54
C LEU A 115 -14.43 -1.69 -2.07
N PHE A 116 -15.38 -0.83 -1.67
CA PHE A 116 -15.12 0.50 -1.13
C PHE A 116 -14.35 0.45 0.19
N LEU A 117 -14.82 -0.32 1.18
CA LEU A 117 -14.19 -0.38 2.51
C LEU A 117 -12.78 -0.99 2.46
N GLY A 118 -12.59 -2.01 1.62
CA GLY A 118 -11.27 -2.61 1.38
C GLY A 118 -10.28 -1.62 0.76
N SER A 119 -10.70 -0.91 -0.29
CA SER A 119 -9.86 0.08 -0.96
C SER A 119 -9.60 1.34 -0.11
N PHE A 120 -10.60 1.80 0.63
CA PHE A 120 -10.46 2.89 1.61
C PHE A 120 -9.40 2.56 2.65
N SER A 121 -9.45 1.36 3.21
CA SER A 121 -8.55 0.98 4.29
C SER A 121 -7.15 0.71 3.80
N PHE A 122 -7.02 0.17 2.59
CA PHE A 122 -5.75 0.09 1.85
C PHE A 122 -5.08 1.46 1.74
N ALA A 123 -5.82 2.45 1.22
CA ALA A 123 -5.27 3.79 1.01
C ALA A 123 -5.04 4.53 2.32
N ALA A 124 -5.92 4.38 3.31
CA ALA A 124 -5.72 4.95 4.64
C ALA A 124 -4.43 4.42 5.29
N HIS A 125 -4.19 3.10 5.26
CA HIS A 125 -2.97 2.52 5.82
C HIS A 125 -1.70 3.08 5.19
N LEU A 126 -1.70 3.25 3.86
CA LEU A 126 -0.56 3.86 3.16
C LEU A 126 -0.34 5.30 3.59
N VAL A 127 -1.40 6.09 3.77
CA VAL A 127 -1.31 7.47 4.24
C VAL A 127 -0.71 7.55 5.65
N PHE A 128 -1.17 6.70 6.58
CA PHE A 128 -0.63 6.64 7.94
C PHE A 128 0.85 6.21 7.95
N ALA A 129 1.20 5.14 7.21
CA ALA A 129 2.57 4.67 7.10
C ALA A 129 3.50 5.73 6.48
N ALA A 130 3.03 6.45 5.46
CA ALA A 130 3.80 7.50 4.80
C ALA A 130 4.12 8.67 5.75
N ARG A 131 3.18 9.02 6.64
CA ARG A 131 3.38 10.10 7.61
C ARG A 131 4.47 9.79 8.62
N GLU A 132 4.46 8.59 9.18
CA GLU A 132 5.38 8.16 10.25
C GLU A 132 6.81 7.93 9.74
N THR A 133 6.98 7.64 8.44
CA THR A 133 8.28 7.27 7.85
C THR A 133 8.99 8.42 7.14
N LYS A 134 8.39 9.62 7.08
CA LYS A 134 8.93 10.77 6.36
C LYS A 134 10.22 11.30 7.02
N SER A 135 11.28 11.44 6.23
CA SER A 135 12.59 11.96 6.71
C SER A 135 13.18 12.96 5.71
N ALA A 136 13.87 13.99 6.22
CA ALA A 136 14.48 15.05 5.42
C ALA A 136 15.90 14.70 4.90
N SER A 137 16.50 13.60 5.35
CA SER A 137 17.83 13.17 4.92
C SER A 137 17.76 12.24 3.70
N PHE A 138 18.81 12.20 2.87
CA PHE A 138 18.89 11.30 1.70
C PHE A 138 18.75 9.82 2.08
N THR A 139 19.48 9.37 3.12
CA THR A 139 19.37 8.00 3.65
C THR A 139 17.96 7.73 4.18
N GLY A 140 17.37 8.69 4.89
CA GLY A 140 15.98 8.58 5.37
C GLY A 140 14.96 8.52 4.23
N PHE A 141 15.18 9.26 3.15
CA PHE A 141 14.33 9.29 1.96
C PHE A 141 14.35 7.96 1.20
N ILE A 142 15.53 7.33 1.06
CA ILE A 142 15.63 6.01 0.43
C ILE A 142 14.96 4.94 1.31
N ASN A 143 15.20 4.98 2.62
CA ASN A 143 14.58 4.05 3.55
C ASN A 143 13.05 4.20 3.56
N TYR A 144 12.56 5.44 3.49
CA TYR A 144 11.15 5.75 3.31
C TYR A 144 10.57 5.05 2.08
N PHE A 145 11.18 5.20 0.90
CA PHE A 145 10.70 4.56 -0.32
C PHE A 145 10.71 3.04 -0.25
N LEU A 146 11.78 2.47 0.30
CA LEU A 146 11.89 1.02 0.47
C LEU A 146 10.78 0.50 1.40
N SER A 147 10.63 1.11 2.59
CA SER A 147 9.60 0.73 3.56
C SER A 147 8.19 0.88 2.97
N MET A 148 7.90 2.01 2.31
CA MET A 148 6.61 2.23 1.67
C MET A 148 6.31 1.23 0.55
N THR A 149 7.33 0.83 -0.21
CA THR A 149 7.17 -0.17 -1.29
C THR A 149 6.90 -1.56 -0.71
N MET A 150 7.60 -1.94 0.36
CA MET A 150 7.37 -3.21 1.04
C MET A 150 5.97 -3.27 1.68
N ILE A 151 5.57 -2.19 2.35
CA ILE A 151 4.22 -2.04 2.90
C ILE A 151 3.20 -2.13 1.78
N TYR A 152 3.40 -1.42 0.67
CA TYR A 152 2.51 -1.48 -0.49
C TYR A 152 2.36 -2.90 -1.03
N ILE A 153 3.45 -3.65 -1.23
CA ILE A 153 3.41 -5.05 -1.69
C ILE A 153 2.62 -5.92 -0.72
N PHE A 154 2.86 -5.77 0.58
CA PHE A 154 2.14 -6.53 1.61
C PHE A 154 0.64 -6.24 1.58
N ILE A 155 0.26 -4.95 1.54
CA ILE A 155 -1.15 -4.57 1.51
C ILE A 155 -1.78 -4.97 0.15
N LEU A 156 -1.04 -4.95 -0.96
CA LEU A 156 -1.55 -5.41 -2.26
C LEU A 156 -1.82 -6.91 -2.25
N PHE A 157 -0.99 -7.69 -1.56
CA PHE A 157 -1.26 -9.11 -1.33
C PHE A 157 -2.53 -9.32 -0.48
N LEU A 158 -2.68 -8.58 0.63
CA LEU A 158 -3.89 -8.63 1.46
C LEU A 158 -5.14 -8.22 0.67
N PHE A 159 -5.06 -7.16 -0.14
CA PHE A 159 -6.13 -6.72 -1.02
C PHE A 159 -6.44 -7.74 -2.12
N GLY A 160 -5.43 -8.49 -2.55
CA GLY A 160 -5.63 -9.64 -3.42
C GLY A 160 -6.46 -10.73 -2.73
N VAL A 161 -6.06 -11.17 -1.54
CA VAL A 161 -6.80 -12.16 -0.72
C VAL A 161 -8.22 -11.68 -0.44
N TYR A 162 -8.36 -10.39 -0.19
CA TYR A 162 -9.64 -9.73 -0.01
C TYR A 162 -10.59 -9.94 -1.20
N LEU A 163 -10.09 -9.76 -2.42
CA LEU A 163 -10.88 -9.97 -3.63
C LEU A 163 -11.14 -11.44 -3.92
N LEU A 164 -10.22 -12.34 -3.58
CA LEU A 164 -10.47 -13.78 -3.61
C LEU A 164 -11.68 -14.13 -2.73
N ILE A 165 -11.79 -13.52 -1.55
CA ILE A 165 -12.87 -13.77 -0.61
C ILE A 165 -14.22 -13.27 -1.15
N GLY A 166 -14.28 -12.05 -1.69
CA GLY A 166 -15.54 -11.40 -2.04
C GLY A 166 -15.99 -11.53 -3.49
N TYR A 167 -15.09 -11.92 -4.39
CA TYR A 167 -15.30 -11.97 -5.85
C TYR A 167 -14.79 -13.26 -6.51
N ASP A 168 -14.41 -14.28 -5.72
CA ASP A 168 -13.83 -15.55 -6.19
C ASP A 168 -12.67 -15.33 -7.19
N TYR A 169 -11.88 -14.31 -6.91
CA TYR A 169 -10.83 -13.82 -7.77
C TYR A 169 -9.56 -14.69 -7.70
N SER A 170 -9.11 -15.27 -8.82
CA SER A 170 -7.91 -16.11 -8.86
C SER A 170 -6.61 -15.29 -8.78
N LEU A 171 -6.04 -15.21 -7.57
CA LEU A 171 -4.77 -14.53 -7.31
C LEU A 171 -3.57 -15.20 -7.95
N LYS A 172 -3.64 -16.50 -8.19
CA LYS A 172 -2.52 -17.30 -8.68
C LYS A 172 -1.98 -16.74 -9.99
N THR A 173 -2.87 -16.40 -10.92
CA THR A 173 -2.50 -15.86 -12.23
C THR A 173 -1.83 -14.49 -12.10
N VAL A 174 -2.34 -13.62 -11.22
CA VAL A 174 -1.77 -12.29 -10.97
C VAL A 174 -0.37 -12.39 -10.38
N ILE A 175 -0.17 -13.27 -9.40
CA ILE A 175 1.14 -13.46 -8.75
C ILE A 175 2.16 -14.02 -9.75
N ILE A 176 1.80 -15.06 -10.50
CA ILE A 176 2.72 -15.69 -11.47
C ILE A 176 3.09 -14.72 -12.59
N ASN A 177 2.09 -14.10 -13.23
CA ASN A 177 2.34 -13.17 -14.34
C ASN A 177 3.04 -11.90 -13.86
N GLY A 178 2.62 -11.34 -12.72
CA GLY A 178 3.22 -10.15 -12.15
C GLY A 178 4.69 -10.38 -11.77
N THR A 179 5.02 -11.55 -11.20
CA THR A 179 6.41 -11.92 -10.90
C THR A 179 7.24 -12.07 -12.17
N LYS A 180 6.74 -12.81 -13.17
CA LYS A 180 7.45 -13.00 -14.45
C LYS A 180 7.69 -11.67 -15.18
N ASN A 181 6.67 -10.82 -15.23
CA ASN A 181 6.77 -9.50 -15.85
C ASN A 181 7.69 -8.57 -15.07
N GLY A 182 7.69 -8.65 -13.73
CA GLY A 182 8.62 -7.91 -12.88
C GLY A 182 10.08 -8.26 -13.16
N PHE A 183 10.39 -9.55 -13.31
CA PHE A 183 11.73 -9.98 -13.74
C PHE A 183 12.10 -9.49 -15.14
N SER A 184 11.16 -9.51 -16.10
CA SER A 184 11.39 -8.93 -17.43
C SER A 184 11.72 -7.45 -17.35
N LEU A 185 10.99 -6.71 -16.53
CA LEU A 185 11.17 -5.26 -16.35
C LEU A 185 12.54 -4.93 -15.74
N ILE A 186 12.99 -5.72 -14.75
CA ILE A 186 14.34 -5.60 -14.19
C ILE A 186 15.39 -5.83 -15.28
N LYS A 187 15.23 -6.88 -16.09
CA LYS A 187 16.15 -7.19 -17.18
C LYS A 187 16.21 -6.06 -18.20
N GLU A 188 15.06 -5.52 -18.60
CA GLU A 188 14.96 -4.40 -19.53
C GLU A 188 15.67 -3.14 -18.99
N ILE A 189 15.46 -2.80 -17.72
CA ILE A 189 16.14 -1.67 -17.08
C ILE A 189 17.67 -1.87 -17.06
N ILE A 190 18.14 -3.07 -16.71
CA ILE A 190 19.58 -3.36 -16.68
C ILE A 190 20.19 -3.23 -18.09
N LEU A 191 19.53 -3.76 -19.12
CA LEU A 191 19.97 -3.66 -20.50
C LEU A 191 19.98 -2.22 -21.03
N GLN A 192 19.08 -1.36 -20.54
CA GLN A 192 19.08 0.07 -20.91
C GLN A 192 20.18 0.86 -20.19
N LEU A 193 20.56 0.45 -18.97
CA LEU A 193 21.62 1.10 -18.19
C LEU A 193 23.02 0.66 -18.61
N PHE A 194 23.15 -0.56 -19.13
CA PHE A 194 24.40 -1.14 -19.60
C PHE A 194 24.21 -1.67 -21.03
N PRO A 195 24.29 -0.79 -22.05
CA PRO A 195 24.17 -1.19 -23.45
C PRO A 195 25.31 -2.10 -23.93
#